data_AF-A0A8J4TAK4-F1
#
_entry.id   AF-A0A8J4TAK4-F1
#
_cell.length_a   1.000
_cell.length_b   1.000
_cell.length_c   1.000
_cell.angle_alpha   90.00
_cell.angle_beta   90.00
_cell.angle_gamma   90.00
#
_symmetry.space_group_name_H-M   'P 1'
#
loop_
_entity.id
_entity.type
_entity.pdbx_description
1 polymer ?
#
loop_
_entity_poly.entity_id
_entity_poly.type
_entity_poly.pdbx_seq_one_letter_code
_entity_poly.pdbx_strand_id
1 'polypeptide(L)'
;MYQMMDQGFVGLIFSCFIEDKNTKTGRVLYTCFQSVQAQKGSEYERIEIPIHVVPHEAIGKVCLESAVELPRILCQEEQDTYRRIHSLTHLDPITKIHNGS
;
A
#
# COMPACT_ATOMS: atom_id res chain seq x y z
N MET A 1 -8.09 -15.63 -0.24
CA MET A 1 -9.14 -15.03 -1.09
C MET A 1 -8.60 -14.68 -2.48
N TYR A 2 -7.56 -13.85 -2.64
CA TYR A 2 -7.01 -13.56 -3.99
C TYR A 2 -6.56 -14.81 -4.74
N GLN A 3 -5.95 -15.77 -4.04
CA GLN A 3 -5.60 -17.06 -4.65
C GLN A 3 -6.80 -17.92 -5.09
N MET A 4 -8.02 -17.64 -4.59
CA MET A 4 -9.24 -18.30 -5.09
C MET A 4 -9.70 -17.70 -6.42
N MET A 5 -9.31 -16.45 -6.72
CA MET A 5 -9.56 -15.81 -8.01
C MET A 5 -8.49 -16.19 -9.04
N ASP A 6 -7.23 -16.25 -8.61
CA ASP A 6 -6.09 -16.68 -9.42
C ASP A 6 -5.05 -17.39 -8.54
N GLN A 7 -4.87 -18.70 -8.77
CA GLN A 7 -3.93 -19.53 -7.99
C GLN A 7 -2.47 -19.03 -8.10
N GLY A 8 -2.13 -18.30 -9.16
CA GLY A 8 -0.80 -17.71 -9.37
C GLY A 8 -0.54 -16.45 -8.54
N PHE A 9 -1.54 -15.92 -7.83
CA PHE A 9 -1.39 -14.70 -7.05
C PHE A 9 -0.39 -14.88 -5.88
N VAL A 10 0.55 -13.94 -5.75
CA VAL A 10 1.53 -13.87 -4.65
C VAL A 10 1.40 -12.55 -3.91
N GLY A 11 1.68 -12.57 -2.60
CA GLY A 11 1.70 -11.38 -1.76
C GLY A 11 3.12 -10.86 -1.54
N LEU A 12 3.29 -9.54 -1.58
CA LEU A 12 4.53 -8.85 -1.21
C LEU A 12 4.27 -7.97 0.01
N ILE A 13 5.21 -7.95 0.96
CA ILE A 13 5.18 -7.05 2.13
C ILE A 13 6.50 -6.29 2.17
N PHE A 14 6.40 -4.97 2.35
CA PHE A 14 7.53 -4.08 2.63
C PHE A 14 7.41 -3.57 4.06
N SER A 15 8.47 -3.76 4.85
CA SER A 15 8.59 -3.22 6.19
C SER A 15 9.56 -2.04 6.15
N CYS A 16 9.02 -0.86 6.39
CA CYS A 16 9.73 0.42 6.33
C CYS A 16 9.92 1.01 7.73
N PHE A 17 10.81 1.99 7.85
CA PHE A 17 11.06 2.74 9.10
C PHE A 17 11.47 1.87 10.30
N ILE A 18 12.18 0.76 10.06
CA ILE A 18 12.73 -0.06 11.15
C ILE A 18 14.00 0.61 11.64
N GLU A 19 13.97 1.14 12.86
CA GLU A 19 15.14 1.75 13.49
C GLU A 19 15.53 0.99 14.75
N ASP A 20 16.79 0.58 14.83
CA ASP A 20 17.36 0.11 16.09
C ASP A 20 18.05 1.28 16.81
N LYS A 21 17.43 1.72 17.91
CA LYS A 21 17.90 2.88 18.70
C LYS A 21 19.28 2.67 19.33
N ASN A 22 19.67 1.42 19.60
CA ASN A 22 20.96 1.13 20.22
C ASN A 22 22.10 1.22 19.20
N THR A 23 21.85 0.76 17.98
CA THR A 23 22.84 0.78 16.88
C THR A 23 22.71 1.98 15.95
N LYS A 24 21.64 2.78 16.09
CA LYS A 24 21.25 3.86 15.18
C LYS A 24 21.18 3.42 13.72
N THR A 25 20.77 2.18 13.50
CA THR A 25 20.71 1.58 12.17
C THR A 25 19.27 1.53 11.67
N GLY A 26 19.04 2.13 10.50
CA GLY A 26 17.79 2.02 9.75
C GLY A 26 17.78 0.78 8.86
N ARG A 27 16.63 0.08 8.78
CA ARG A 27 16.43 -1.09 7.93
C ARG A 27 15.14 -0.97 7.13
N VAL A 28 15.19 -1.47 5.90
CA VAL A 28 14.03 -1.74 5.05
C VAL A 28 14.10 -3.22 4.70
N LEU A 29 13.01 -3.94 4.94
CA LEU A 29 12.91 -5.38 4.68
C LEU A 29 11.75 -5.65 3.74
N TYR A 30 11.85 -6.72 2.95
CA TYR A 30 10.75 -7.17 2.10
C TYR A 30 10.65 -8.69 2.08
N THR A 31 9.45 -9.20 1.82
CA THR A 31 9.19 -10.65 1.74
C THR A 31 8.10 -10.95 0.71
N CYS A 32 8.16 -12.15 0.12
CA CYS A 32 7.17 -12.69 -0.80
C CYS A 32 6.55 -13.97 -0.20
N PHE A 33 5.24 -14.14 -0.35
CA PHE A 33 4.54 -15.26 0.23
C PHE A 33 3.29 -15.66 -0.54
N GLN A 34 2.82 -16.87 -0.26
CA GLN A 34 1.50 -17.36 -0.62
C GLN A 34 0.81 -17.95 0.59
N SER A 35 -0.50 -18.17 0.47
CA SER A 35 -1.29 -18.92 1.44
C SER A 35 -1.54 -20.33 0.92
N VAL A 36 -1.41 -21.33 1.79
CA VAL A 36 -1.80 -22.72 1.53
C VAL A 36 -2.82 -23.17 2.56
N GLN A 37 -3.68 -24.12 2.21
CA GLN A 37 -4.61 -24.67 3.17
C GLN A 37 -3.85 -25.49 4.24
N ALA A 38 -4.13 -25.22 5.51
CA ALA A 38 -3.53 -25.94 6.62
C ALA A 38 -3.88 -27.44 6.55
N GLN A 39 -2.95 -28.30 6.97
CA GLN A 39 -3.14 -29.76 6.92
C GLN A 39 -4.29 -30.25 7.83
N LYS A 40 -4.65 -29.47 8.86
CA LYS A 40 -5.70 -29.81 9.83
C LYS A 40 -6.56 -28.58 10.09
N GLY A 41 -7.57 -28.36 9.26
CA GLY A 41 -8.60 -27.34 9.49
C GLY A 41 -9.01 -26.58 8.23
N SER A 42 -9.80 -25.54 8.43
CA SER A 42 -10.25 -24.60 7.38
C SER A 42 -9.38 -23.34 7.30
N GLU A 43 -8.27 -23.29 8.04
CA GLU A 43 -7.39 -22.13 8.10
C GLU A 43 -6.33 -22.17 6.99
N TYR A 44 -5.76 -21.00 6.70
CA TYR A 44 -4.68 -20.85 5.72
C TYR A 44 -3.37 -20.53 6.44
N GLU A 45 -2.31 -21.22 6.04
CA GLU A 45 -0.95 -21.01 6.51
C GLU A 45 -0.14 -20.20 5.49
N ARG A 46 0.81 -19.41 5.99
CA ARG A 46 1.75 -18.67 5.15
C ARG A 46 2.90 -19.59 4.74
N ILE A 47 3.22 -19.60 3.45
CA ILE A 47 4.45 -20.15 2.91
C ILE A 47 5.31 -19.05 2.29
N GLU A 48 6.63 -19.11 2.50
CA GLU A 48 7.55 -18.17 1.87
C GLU A 48 7.84 -18.58 0.42
N ILE A 49 7.86 -17.58 -0.46
CA ILE A 49 8.23 -17.75 -1.86
C ILE A 49 9.57 -17.04 -2.09
N PRO A 50 10.59 -17.73 -2.64
CA PRO A 50 11.85 -17.08 -3.01
C PRO A 50 11.63 -15.91 -3.97
N ILE A 51 12.29 -14.78 -3.71
CA ILE A 51 12.19 -13.57 -4.51
C ILE A 51 13.58 -13.11 -4.96
N HIS A 52 13.69 -12.67 -6.22
CA HIS A 52 14.91 -12.15 -6.81
C HIS A 52 14.65 -10.80 -7.45
N VAL A 53 15.56 -9.85 -7.25
CA VAL A 53 15.54 -8.55 -7.94
C VAL A 53 16.37 -8.68 -9.20
N VAL A 54 15.72 -8.57 -10.37
CA VAL A 54 16.41 -8.60 -11.66
C VAL A 54 16.92 -7.19 -11.97
N PRO A 55 18.22 -6.99 -12.23
CA PRO A 55 18.75 -5.68 -12.58
C PRO A 55 18.17 -5.20 -13.91
N HIS A 56 17.82 -3.91 -13.97
CA HIS A 56 17.32 -3.25 -15.17
C HIS A 56 17.97 -1.87 -15.29
N GLU A 57 18.56 -1.55 -16.45
CA GLU A 57 19.47 -0.40 -16.60
C GLU A 57 18.79 0.97 -16.60
N ALA A 58 17.53 1.04 -17.07
CA ALA A 58 16.77 2.28 -17.15
C ALA A 58 15.35 2.10 -16.60
N ILE A 59 14.69 3.19 -16.22
CA ILE A 59 13.29 3.14 -15.80
C ILE A 59 12.40 3.06 -17.05
N GLY A 60 11.64 1.98 -17.17
CA GLY A 60 10.66 1.84 -18.25
C GLY A 60 9.54 2.88 -18.15
N LYS A 61 8.98 3.28 -19.30
CA LYS A 61 7.91 4.28 -19.40
C LYS A 61 6.74 4.00 -18.44
N VAL A 62 6.25 2.76 -18.39
CA VAL A 62 5.11 2.37 -17.53
C VAL A 62 5.42 2.58 -16.04
N CYS A 63 6.63 2.22 -15.59
CA CYS A 63 7.05 2.43 -14.22
C CYS A 63 7.16 3.92 -13.89
N LEU A 64 7.69 4.72 -14.82
CA LEU A 64 7.80 6.17 -14.64
C LEU A 64 6.42 6.84 -14.57
N GLU A 65 5.52 6.52 -15.51
CA GLU A 65 4.14 7.01 -15.51
C GLU A 65 3.43 6.61 -14.22
N SER A 66 3.57 5.36 -13.76
CA SER A 66 2.96 4.91 -12.51
C SER A 66 3.56 5.58 -11.27
N ALA A 67 4.86 5.90 -11.27
CA ALA A 67 5.51 6.58 -10.16
C ALA A 67 5.00 8.02 -9.98
N VAL A 68 4.73 8.72 -11.08
CA VAL A 68 4.21 10.11 -11.04
C VAL A 68 2.70 10.19 -10.74
N GLU A 69 2.00 9.06 -10.67
CA GLU A 69 0.58 9.03 -10.27
C GLU A 69 0.37 9.24 -8.77
N LEU A 70 1.37 8.96 -7.92
CA LEU A 70 1.22 9.04 -6.46
C LEU A 70 0.73 10.43 -5.99
N PRO A 71 1.34 11.57 -6.39
CA PRO A 71 0.84 12.89 -6.02
C PRO A 71 -0.60 13.14 -6.48
N ARG A 72 -0.99 12.61 -7.66
CA ARG A 72 -2.36 12.74 -8.19
C ARG A 72 -3.35 11.95 -7.34
N ILE A 73 -2.99 10.73 -6.96
CA ILE A 73 -3.82 9.86 -6.10
C ILE A 73 -4.02 10.52 -4.73
N LEU A 74 -2.95 11.04 -4.11
CA LEU A 74 -3.04 11.74 -2.82
C LEU A 74 -3.93 12.99 -2.89
N CYS A 75 -3.78 13.80 -3.94
CA CYS A 75 -4.65 14.96 -4.14
C CYS A 75 -6.11 14.55 -4.36
N GLN A 76 -6.35 13.45 -5.09
CA GLN A 76 -7.70 12.94 -5.31
C GLN A 76 -8.36 12.47 -4.01
N GLU A 77 -7.62 11.77 -3.15
CA GLU A 77 -8.09 11.29 -1.84
C GLU A 77 -8.53 12.46 -0.94
N GLU A 78 -7.73 13.54 -0.89
CA GLU A 78 -8.07 14.76 -0.16
C GLU A 78 -9.30 15.45 -0.75
N GLN A 79 -9.36 15.62 -2.08
CA GLN A 79 -10.51 16.22 -2.75
C GLN A 79 -11.80 15.42 -2.51
N ASP A 80 -11.74 14.09 -2.53
CA ASP A 80 -12.91 13.24 -2.28
C ASP A 80 -13.37 13.34 -0.83
N THR A 81 -12.43 13.40 0.12
CA THR A 81 -12.74 13.66 1.53
C THR A 81 -13.37 15.04 1.71
N TYR A 82 -12.79 16.08 1.10
CA TYR A 82 -13.34 17.42 1.12
C TYR A 82 -14.77 17.45 0.53
N ARG A 83 -15.01 16.85 -0.64
CA ARG A 83 -16.34 16.78 -1.27
C ARG A 83 -17.36 16.08 -0.38
N ARG A 84 -16.97 15.00 0.31
CA ARG A 84 -17.83 14.29 1.27
C ARG A 84 -18.25 15.17 2.45
N ILE A 85 -17.35 16.02 2.96
CA ILE A 85 -17.67 16.95 4.04
C ILE A 85 -18.46 18.15 3.53
N HIS A 86 -18.10 18.68 2.35
CA HIS A 86 -18.75 19.83 1.74
C HIS A 86 -20.21 19.55 1.34
N SER A 87 -20.55 18.29 1.05
CA SER A 87 -21.93 17.89 0.76
C SER A 87 -22.87 17.98 1.98
N LEU A 88 -22.33 18.14 3.20
CA LEU A 88 -23.11 18.36 4.41
C LEU A 88 -23.65 19.80 4.44
N THR A 89 -24.90 19.97 4.05
CA THR A 89 -25.55 21.28 3.92
C THR A 89 -25.75 22.02 5.25
N HIS A 90 -25.75 21.30 6.37
CA HIS A 90 -26.03 21.84 7.71
C HIS A 90 -24.83 22.44 8.43
N LEU A 91 -23.63 22.40 7.84
CA LEU A 91 -22.43 22.95 8.45
C LEU A 91 -22.46 24.49 8.49
N ASP A 92 -22.07 25.06 9.62
CA ASP A 92 -21.95 26.51 9.78
C ASP A 92 -20.75 27.08 8.98
N PRO A 93 -20.75 28.39 8.69
CA PRO A 93 -19.69 29.01 7.88
C PRO A 93 -18.29 28.93 8.51
N ILE A 94 -18.15 28.96 9.84
CA ILE A 94 -16.84 28.90 10.51
C ILE A 94 -16.24 27.51 10.33
N THR A 95 -17.05 26.46 10.51
CA THR A 95 -16.64 25.07 10.23
C THR A 95 -16.24 24.89 8.77
N LYS A 96 -16.94 25.52 7.82
CA LYS A 96 -16.56 25.47 6.38
C LYS A 96 -15.21 26.15 6.10
N ILE A 97 -14.91 27.27 6.77
CA ILE A 97 -13.61 27.95 6.63
C ILE A 97 -12.48 27.11 7.21
N HIS A 98 -12.69 26.54 8.41
CA HIS A 98 -11.72 25.65 9.05
C HIS A 98 -11.41 24.44 8.18
N ASN A 99 -12.43 23.81 7.60
CA ASN A 99 -12.26 22.64 6.73
C ASN A 99 -11.71 22.97 5.33
N GLY A 100 -11.58 24.26 4.98
CA GLY A 100 -10.99 24.72 3.72
C GLY A 100 -9.57 25.27 3.86
N SER A 101 -9.02 25.32 5.08
CA SER A 101 -7.64 25.72 5.38
C SER A 101 -6.72 24.49 5.43
#